data_AF-A0AAP2GT75-F1
#
_entry.id   AF-A0AAP2GT75-F1
#
_cell.length_a   1.000
_cell.length_b   1.000
_cell.length_c   1.000
_cell.angle_alpha   90.00
_cell.angle_beta   90.00
_cell.angle_gamma   90.00
#
_symmetry.space_group_name_H-M   'P 1'
#
loop_
_entity.id
_entity.type
_entity.pdbx_description
1 polymer ?
#
loop_
_entity_poly.entity_id
_entity_poly.type
_entity_poly.pdbx_seq_one_letter_code
_entity_poly.pdbx_strand_id
1 'polypeptide(L)'
;IDVKTSFAYKFIYKTKLDKELTEHEYDHVFVGVYDGKPAVNAEEVEDWKYVDVDALKKDITDHPDKYTSWFKLIMSHPELNKQLSKVDY
;
A
#
# COMPACT_ATOMS: atom_id res chain seq x y z
N ILE A 1 -2.28 -4.64 15.01
CA ILE A 1 -1.66 -5.95 14.70
C ILE A 1 -0.21 -5.87 15.18
N ASP A 2 0.24 -6.80 16.00
CA ASP A 2 1.66 -6.92 16.32
C ASP A 2 2.31 -7.86 15.30
N VAL A 3 2.99 -7.29 14.31
CA VAL A 3 3.64 -8.02 13.23
C VAL A 3 5.06 -7.52 13.05
N LYS A 4 6.01 -8.45 12.91
CA LYS A 4 7.38 -8.09 12.57
C LYS A 4 7.43 -7.61 11.13
N THR A 5 7.84 -6.38 10.92
CA THR A 5 8.02 -5.79 9.59
C THR A 5 9.48 -5.72 9.19
N SER A 6 9.73 -5.70 7.88
CA SER A 6 11.02 -5.41 7.27
C SER A 6 10.94 -4.15 6.42
N PHE A 7 11.93 -3.27 6.54
CA PHE A 7 12.03 -2.09 5.69
C PHE A 7 12.28 -2.50 4.23
N ALA A 8 11.51 -1.94 3.31
CA ALA A 8 11.63 -2.20 1.89
C ALA A 8 12.44 -1.09 1.18
N TYR A 9 11.90 0.13 1.17
CA TYR A 9 12.51 1.30 0.54
C TYR A 9 11.81 2.58 1.02
N LYS A 10 12.32 3.73 0.57
CA LYS A 10 11.74 5.05 0.86
C LYS A 10 11.79 5.93 -0.37
N PHE A 11 10.80 6.80 -0.54
CA PHE A 11 10.69 7.69 -1.69
C PHE A 11 10.04 9.02 -1.29
N ILE A 12 10.27 10.06 -2.09
CA ILE A 12 9.61 11.36 -1.91
C ILE A 12 8.55 11.47 -2.98
N TYR A 13 7.35 11.92 -2.60
CA TYR A 13 6.29 12.23 -3.56
C TYR A 13 5.61 13.55 -3.21
N LYS A 14 4.99 14.15 -4.22
CA LYS A 14 4.14 15.32 -4.05
C LYS A 14 2.89 15.15 -4.91
N THR A 15 1.72 15.27 -4.31
CA THR A 15 0.44 15.19 -5.02
C THR A 15 -0.55 16.21 -4.48
N LYS A 16 -1.44 16.68 -5.34
CA LYS A 16 -2.59 17.48 -4.92
C LYS A 16 -3.74 16.53 -4.61
N LEU A 17 -4.39 16.79 -3.49
CA LEU A 17 -5.64 16.14 -3.11
C LEU A 17 -6.81 17.08 -3.40
N ASP A 18 -8.01 16.62 -3.10
CA ASP A 18 -9.20 17.46 -3.12
C ASP A 18 -9.11 18.60 -2.10
N LYS A 19 -9.97 19.61 -2.28
CA LYS A 19 -10.14 20.73 -1.33
C LYS A 19 -8.83 21.53 -1.09
N GLU A 20 -8.02 21.70 -2.14
CA GLU A 20 -6.75 22.45 -2.10
C GLU A 20 -5.68 21.86 -1.18
N LEU A 21 -5.85 20.60 -0.74
CA LEU A 21 -4.84 19.91 0.06
C LEU A 21 -3.70 19.42 -0.82
N THR A 22 -2.50 19.33 -0.25
CA THR A 22 -1.30 18.82 -0.92
C THR A 22 -0.55 17.91 0.05
N GLU A 23 -0.25 16.70 -0.39
CA GLU A 23 0.72 15.83 0.28
C GLU A 23 2.10 16.08 -0.34
N HIS A 24 3.11 16.24 0.51
CA HIS A 24 4.51 16.32 0.12
C HIS A 24 5.34 15.62 1.19
N GLU A 25 5.60 14.34 0.98
CA GLU A 25 6.03 13.44 2.05
C GLU A 25 7.27 12.65 1.67
N TYR A 26 8.00 12.24 2.72
CA TYR A 26 9.11 11.31 2.62
C TYR A 26 8.70 9.95 3.21
N ASP A 27 8.17 9.11 2.34
CA ASP A 27 7.45 7.90 2.74
C ASP A 27 8.39 6.71 2.90
N HIS A 28 8.19 5.96 3.98
CA HIS A 28 8.97 4.77 4.33
C HIS A 28 8.09 3.53 4.21
N VAL A 29 8.41 2.64 3.27
CA VAL A 29 7.63 1.43 2.99
C VAL A 29 8.17 0.25 3.78
N PHE A 30 7.28 -0.43 4.49
CA PHE A 30 7.55 -1.63 5.25
C PHE A 30 6.66 -2.79 4.78
N VAL A 31 7.18 -4.01 4.83
CA VAL A 31 6.44 -5.24 4.48
C VAL A 31 6.43 -6.18 5.68
N GLY A 32 5.28 -6.77 5.96
CA GLY A 32 5.10 -7.81 6.99
C GLY A 32 4.08 -8.85 6.51
N VAL A 33 4.12 -10.03 7.08
CA VAL A 33 3.22 -11.14 6.75
C VAL A 33 2.26 -11.36 7.91
N TYR A 34 0.96 -11.41 7.62
CA TYR A 34 -0.08 -11.60 8.61
C TYR A 34 -1.25 -12.40 8.02
N ASP A 35 -1.55 -13.53 8.65
CA ASP A 35 -2.56 -14.52 8.24
C ASP A 35 -3.84 -14.46 9.11
N GLY A 36 -3.85 -13.63 10.15
CA GLY A 36 -5.00 -13.42 11.02
C GLY A 36 -6.04 -12.44 10.45
N LYS A 37 -7.09 -12.16 11.21
CA LYS A 37 -8.09 -11.14 10.84
C LYS A 37 -7.70 -9.78 11.45
N PRO A 38 -7.55 -8.70 10.65
CA PRO A 38 -7.35 -7.37 11.19
C PRO A 38 -8.47 -6.95 12.15
N ALA A 39 -8.11 -6.58 13.37
CA ALA A 39 -8.99 -5.85 14.28
C ALA A 39 -8.85 -4.36 13.99
N VAL A 40 -9.80 -3.80 13.24
CA VAL A 40 -9.75 -2.41 12.74
C VAL A 40 -10.52 -1.45 13.63
N ASN A 41 -10.08 -0.17 13.67
CA ASN A 41 -10.90 0.92 14.19
C ASN A 41 -11.83 1.41 13.07
N ALA A 42 -13.14 1.29 13.26
CA ALA A 42 -14.14 1.67 12.26
C ALA A 42 -14.23 3.18 12.00
N GLU A 43 -13.66 4.02 12.87
CA GLU A 43 -13.52 5.46 12.62
C GLU A 43 -12.45 5.79 11.57
N GLU A 44 -11.48 4.88 11.37
CA GLU A 44 -10.32 5.08 10.49
C GLU A 44 -10.37 4.18 9.25
N VAL A 45 -10.98 2.99 9.36
CA VAL A 45 -11.03 1.98 8.30
C VAL A 45 -12.47 1.57 8.04
N GLU A 46 -12.96 1.89 6.85
CA GLU A 46 -14.32 1.54 6.42
C GLU A 46 -14.47 0.03 6.10
N ASP A 47 -13.50 -0.57 5.40
CA ASP A 47 -13.51 -1.99 5.04
C ASP A 47 -12.08 -2.52 4.75
N TRP A 48 -11.92 -3.84 4.71
CA TRP A 48 -10.67 -4.51 4.34
C TRP A 48 -10.90 -5.82 3.58
N LYS A 49 -9.96 -6.18 2.71
CA LYS A 49 -9.96 -7.47 2.00
C LYS A 49 -8.54 -7.97 1.75
N TYR A 50 -8.38 -9.28 1.79
CA TYR A 50 -7.23 -9.94 1.17
C TYR A 50 -7.45 -10.01 -0.34
N VAL A 51 -6.42 -9.67 -1.11
CA VAL A 51 -6.44 -9.70 -2.57
C VAL A 51 -5.13 -10.25 -3.11
N ASP A 52 -5.21 -10.98 -4.21
CA ASP A 52 -4.03 -11.35 -4.98
C ASP A 52 -3.33 -10.09 -5.52
N VAL A 53 -2.00 -10.10 -5.50
CA VAL A 53 -1.18 -8.94 -5.86
C VAL A 53 -1.30 -8.60 -7.34
N ASP A 54 -1.34 -9.60 -8.22
CA ASP A 54 -1.42 -9.36 -9.66
C ASP A 54 -2.82 -8.88 -10.05
N ALA A 55 -3.86 -9.45 -9.42
CA ALA A 55 -5.21 -8.93 -9.53
C ALA A 55 -5.33 -7.47 -9.03
N LEU A 56 -4.69 -7.15 -7.91
CA LEU A 56 -4.65 -5.80 -7.35
C LEU A 56 -3.94 -4.80 -8.29
N LYS A 57 -2.79 -5.17 -8.85
CA LYS A 57 -2.08 -4.32 -9.84
C LYS A 57 -2.95 -4.05 -11.08
N LYS A 58 -3.70 -5.07 -11.52
CA LYS A 58 -4.66 -4.91 -12.61
C LYS A 58 -5.79 -3.95 -12.23
N ASP A 59 -6.41 -4.11 -11.06
CA ASP A 59 -7.50 -3.24 -10.59
C ASP A 59 -7.04 -1.78 -10.43
N ILE A 60 -5.82 -1.55 -9.95
CA ILE A 60 -5.20 -0.22 -9.89
C ILE A 60 -5.09 0.41 -11.29
N THR A 61 -4.77 -0.38 -12.30
CA THR A 61 -4.63 0.11 -13.68
C THR A 61 -5.99 0.39 -14.31
N ASP A 62 -6.97 -0.50 -14.09
CA ASP A 62 -8.31 -0.38 -14.68
C ASP A 62 -9.18 0.67 -13.96
N HIS A 63 -8.95 0.88 -12.66
CA HIS A 63 -9.76 1.73 -11.79
C HIS A 63 -8.89 2.62 -10.87
N PRO A 64 -8.03 3.49 -11.43
CA PRO A 64 -7.03 4.25 -10.67
C PRO A 64 -7.60 5.22 -9.64
N ASP A 65 -8.86 5.63 -9.79
CA ASP A 65 -9.55 6.57 -8.88
C ASP A 65 -10.00 5.90 -7.57
N LYS A 66 -10.04 4.56 -7.51
CA LYS A 66 -10.30 3.83 -6.26
C LYS A 66 -9.10 3.84 -5.30
N TYR A 67 -7.95 4.32 -5.76
CA TYR A 67 -6.68 4.17 -5.06
C TYR A 67 -6.00 5.53 -4.85
N THR A 68 -5.44 5.70 -3.67
CA THR A 68 -4.65 6.89 -3.31
C THR A 68 -3.41 7.01 -4.19
N SER A 69 -2.91 8.25 -4.32
CA SER A 69 -1.72 8.53 -5.14
C SER A 69 -0.49 7.77 -4.66
N TRP A 70 -0.22 7.79 -3.35
CA TRP A 70 0.91 7.08 -2.74
C TRP A 70 0.82 5.57 -2.92
N PHE A 71 -0.37 4.98 -2.85
CA PHE A 71 -0.52 3.52 -2.99
C PHE A 71 -0.18 3.05 -4.40
N LYS A 72 -0.59 3.81 -5.42
CA LYS A 72 -0.22 3.58 -6.82
C LYS A 72 1.30 3.62 -7.01
N LEU A 73 1.97 4.60 -6.40
CA LEU A 73 3.43 4.72 -6.44
C LEU A 73 4.10 3.52 -5.77
N ILE A 74 3.64 3.10 -4.59
CA ILE A 74 4.15 1.92 -3.88
C ILE A 74 4.05 0.67 -4.75
N MET A 75 2.86 0.40 -5.32
CA MET A 75 2.61 -0.80 -6.12
C MET A 75 3.38 -0.85 -7.44
N SER A 76 3.74 0.31 -7.99
CA SER A 76 4.58 0.44 -9.19
C SER A 76 6.08 0.33 -8.94
N HIS A 77 6.52 0.42 -7.68
CA HIS A 77 7.94 0.54 -7.35
C HIS A 77 8.65 -0.82 -7.50
N PRO A 78 9.79 -0.88 -8.21
CA PRO A 78 10.45 -2.15 -8.52
C PRO A 78 10.96 -2.90 -7.27
N GLU A 79 11.33 -2.17 -6.21
CA GLU A 79 11.78 -2.81 -4.96
C GLU A 79 10.67 -3.58 -4.24
N LEU A 80 9.39 -3.24 -4.44
CA LEU A 80 8.29 -3.97 -3.82
C LEU A 80 8.22 -5.40 -4.36
N ASN A 81 8.33 -5.58 -5.69
CA ASN A 81 8.29 -6.90 -6.32
C ASN A 81 9.40 -7.83 -5.79
N LYS A 82 10.59 -7.28 -5.51
CA LYS A 82 11.70 -8.04 -4.93
C LYS A 82 11.44 -8.49 -3.49
N GLN A 83 10.59 -7.78 -2.75
CA GLN A 83 10.21 -8.16 -1.38
C GLN A 83 9.10 -9.20 -1.40
N LEU A 84 8.09 -9.02 -2.27
CA LEU A 84 6.99 -9.97 -2.41
C LEU A 84 7.45 -11.34 -2.91
N SER A 85 8.48 -11.41 -3.76
CA SER A 85 9.04 -12.68 -4.23
C SER A 85 9.83 -13.45 -3.17
N LYS A 86 10.08 -12.86 -2.00
CA LYS A 86 10.79 -13.50 -0.87
C LYS A 86 9.85 -14.01 0.22
N VAL A 87 8.56 -13.75 0.06
CA VAL A 87 7.52 -14.19 0.97
C VAL A 87 6.92 -15.45 0.37
N ASP A 88 7.13 -16.59 1.02
CA ASP A 88 6.45 -17.83 0.67
C ASP A 88 4.98 -17.73 1.10
N TYR A 89 4.06 -17.91 0.17
CA TYR A 89 2.61 -17.98 0.41
C TYR A 89 2.16 -19.41 0.69
#